data_AF-A0A7J9KTA1-F1
#
_entry.id   AF-A0A7J9KTA1-F1
#
_cell.length_a   1.000
_cell.length_b   1.000
_cell.length_c   1.000
_cell.angle_alpha   90.00
_cell.angle_beta   90.00
_cell.angle_gamma   90.00
#
_symmetry.space_group_name_H-M   'P 1'
#
loop_
_entity.id
_entity.type
_entity.pdbx_description
1 polymer ?
#
loop_
_entity_poly.entity_id
_entity_poly.type
_entity_poly.pdbx_seq_one_letter_code
_entity_poly.pdbx_strand_id
1 'polypeptide(L)' 'MGFFTEADDNGDELDVNTLIKIVFKSLTKEFVGFRAAYNLGKKALTLTQLMKELQSYELMLNYGQLI' A
#
# COMPACT_ATOMS: atom_id res chain seq x y z
N MET A 1 13.41 -13.47 -5.75
CA MET A 1 12.37 -14.41 -6.23
C MET A 1 11.27 -14.39 -5.19
N GLY A 2 10.05 -13.93 -5.39
CA GLY A 2 9.29 -13.45 -6.54
C GLY A 2 7.85 -13.48 -6.01
N PHE A 3 7.28 -12.33 -5.64
CA PHE A 3 5.96 -12.25 -4.97
C PHE A 3 4.77 -12.52 -5.91
N PHE A 4 5.04 -13.09 -7.08
CA PHE A 4 4.06 -13.46 -8.09
C PHE A 4 4.05 -14.97 -8.19
N THR A 5 3.50 -15.64 -7.18
CA THR A 5 3.02 -17.00 -7.35
C THR A 5 1.72 -16.88 -8.14
N GLU A 6 1.81 -17.23 -9.42
CA GLU A 6 0.73 -17.63 -10.32
C GLU A 6 -0.60 -16.93 -10.04
N ALA A 7 -0.78 -15.75 -10.63
CA ALA A 7 -2.12 -15.36 -11.02
C ALA A 7 -2.54 -16.40 -12.06
N ASP A 8 -3.47 -17.28 -11.70
CA ASP A 8 -4.25 -18.04 -12.67
C ASP A 8 -4.69 -17.05 -13.75
N ASP A 9 -4.29 -17.33 -14.99
CA ASP A 9 -4.45 -16.49 -16.18
C ASP A 9 -5.91 -16.48 -16.67
N ASN A 10 -6.83 -16.32 -15.74
CA ASN A 10 -8.18 -15.87 -15.99
C ASN A 10 -8.12 -14.37 -15.74
N GLY A 11 -8.37 -13.56 -16.78
CA GLY A 11 -8.41 -12.10 -16.72
C GLY A 11 -9.54 -11.53 -15.85
N ASP A 12 -9.72 -12.07 -14.65
CA ASP A 12 -10.50 -11.48 -13.57
C ASP A 12 -9.72 -10.30 -13.02
N GLU A 13 -10.37 -9.14 -13.08
CA GLU A 13 -9.92 -7.91 -12.44
C GLU A 13 -9.50 -8.22 -10.99
N LEU A 14 -8.20 -8.10 -10.68
CA LEU A 14 -7.69 -8.40 -9.35
C LEU A 14 -8.44 -7.51 -8.35
N ASP A 15 -9.21 -8.12 -7.44
CA ASP A 15 -10.01 -7.39 -6.46
C ASP A 15 -9.17 -6.29 -5.78
N VAL A 16 -9.73 -5.09 -5.66
CA VAL A 16 -9.01 -3.92 -5.15
C VAL A 16 -8.41 -4.18 -3.78
N ASN A 17 -9.06 -4.99 -2.92
CA ASN A 17 -8.48 -5.35 -1.63
C ASN A 17 -7.26 -6.26 -1.76
N THR A 18 -7.21 -7.12 -2.78
CA THR A 18 -6.04 -7.94 -3.09
C THR A 18 -4.87 -7.07 -3.55
N LEU A 19 -5.10 -6.11 -4.44
CA LEU A 19 -4.08 -5.13 -4.85
C LEU A 19 -3.54 -4.34 -3.66
N ILE A 20 -4.43 -3.84 -2.80
CA ILE A 20 -4.05 -3.10 -1.58
C ILE A 20 -3.20 -3.96 -0.65
N LYS A 21 -3.57 -5.24 -0.45
CA LYS A 21 -2.77 -6.18 0.37
C LYS A 21 -1.38 -6.41 -0.20
N ILE A 22 -1.24 -6.51 -1.53
CA ILE A 22 0.06 -6.67 -2.19
C ILE A 22 0.92 -5.43 -1.95
N VAL A 23 0.36 -4.23 -2.15
CA VAL A 23 1.06 -2.96 -1.88
C VAL A 23 1.55 -2.92 -0.44
N PHE A 24 0.70 -3.19 0.56
CA PHE A 24 1.11 -3.18 1.96
C PHE A 24 2.19 -4.21 2.31
N LYS A 25 2.24 -5.35 1.62
CA LYS A 25 3.30 -6.35 1.80
C LYS A 25 4.64 -5.91 1.21
N SER A 26 4.63 -5.06 0.18
CA SER A 26 5.85 -4.55 -0.46
C SER A 26 6.44 -3.31 0.22
N LEU A 27 5.72 -2.65 1.12
CA LEU A 27 6.22 -1.47 1.82
C LEU A 27 7.33 -1.82 2.82
N THR A 28 8.29 -0.91 2.99
CA THR A 28 9.35 -1.02 4.00
C THR A 28 8.80 -0.80 5.41
N LYS A 29 9.60 -1.15 6.44
CA LYS A 29 9.23 -1.00 7.86
C LYS A 29 8.90 0.45 8.26
N GLU A 30 9.37 1.44 7.51
CA GLU A 30 9.13 2.86 7.76
C GLU A 30 7.66 3.24 7.58
N PHE A 31 6.90 2.44 6.81
CA PHE A 31 5.48 2.62 6.57
C PHE A 31 4.58 1.88 7.58
N VAL A 32 5.13 1.34 8.68
CA VAL A 32 4.33 0.65 9.70
C VAL A 32 3.27 1.55 10.32
N GLY A 33 3.60 2.83 10.54
CA GLY A 33 2.66 3.83 11.08
C GLY A 33 1.51 4.10 10.12
N PHE A 34 1.81 4.24 8.83
CA PHE A 34 0.82 4.40 7.77
C PHE A 34 -0.15 3.21 7.71
N ARG A 35 0.39 1.97 7.74
CA ARG A 35 -0.43 0.75 7.74
C ARG A 35 -1.34 0.65 8.96
N ALA A 36 -0.84 1.01 10.15
CA ALA A 36 -1.65 1.02 11.37
C ALA A 36 -2.81 2.03 11.27
N ALA A 37 -2.54 3.25 10.79
CA ALA A 37 -3.56 4.28 10.60
C ALA A 37 -4.63 3.86 9.57
N TYR A 38 -4.20 3.25 8.46
CA TYR A 38 -5.11 2.71 7.45
C TYR A 38 -6.08 1.66 8.03
N ASN A 39 -5.54 0.69 8.78
CA ASN A 39 -6.33 -0.37 9.40
C ASN A 39 -7.31 0.16 10.46
N LEU A 40 -6.89 1.16 11.25
CA LEU A 40 -7.73 1.79 12.27
C LEU A 40 -8.88 2.61 11.67
N GLY A 41 -8.62 3.31 10.56
CA GLY A 41 -9.60 4.17 9.92
C GLY A 41 -10.72 3.42 9.17
N LYS A 42 -10.63 2.09 9.03
CA LYS A 42 -11.53 1.26 8.18
C LYS A 42 -11.80 1.91 6.81
N LYS A 43 -10.80 2.58 6.23
CA LYS A 43 -10.98 3.29 4.97
C LYS A 43 -11.11 2.28 3.84
N ALA A 44 -12.25 2.27 3.15
CA ALA A 44 -12.35 1.66 1.83
C ALA A 44 -11.74 2.64 0.82
N LEU A 45 -10.41 2.62 0.68
CA LEU A 45 -9.73 3.42 -0.34
C LEU A 45 -9.76 2.69 -1.68
N THR A 46 -9.94 3.47 -2.74
CA THR A 46 -9.53 3.02 -4.08
C THR A 46 -8.01 2.93 -4.15
N LEU A 47 -7.47 2.13 -5.07
CA LEU A 47 -6.02 2.00 -5.25
C LEU A 47 -5.36 3.36 -5.53
N THR A 48 -6.01 4.21 -6.33
CA THR A 48 -5.52 5.56 -6.64
C THR A 48 -5.40 6.45 -5.40
N GLN A 49 -6.37 6.39 -4.49
CA GLN A 49 -6.30 7.14 -3.23
C GLN A 49 -5.19 6.59 -2.33
N LEU A 50 -5.04 5.27 -2.23
CA LEU A 50 -3.96 4.65 -1.48
C LEU A 50 -2.59 5.13 -1.98
N MET A 51 -2.37 5.13 -3.31
CA MET A 51 -1.10 5.58 -3.89
C MET A 51 -0.79 7.05 -3.59
N LYS A 52 -1.78 7.95 -3.65
CA LYS A 52 -1.61 9.36 -3.28
C LYS A 52 -1.27 9.56 -1.81
N GLU A 53 -1.96 8.83 -0.92
CA GLU A 53 -1.69 8.87 0.51
C GLU A 53 -0.29 8.32 0.83
N LEU A 54 0.15 7.25 0.15
CA LEU A 54 1.51 6.70 0.28
C LEU A 54 2.60 7.67 -0.17
N GLN A 55 2.45 8.30 -1.33
CA GLN A 55 3.38 9.33 -1.81
C GLN A 55 3.46 10.51 -0.83
N SER A 56 2.32 10.93 -0.29
CA SER A 56 2.27 12.01 0.70
C SER A 56 2.99 11.63 2.00
N TYR A 57 2.84 10.37 2.44
CA TYR A 57 3.52 9.84 3.62
C TYR A 57 5.04 9.72 3.41
N GLU A 58 5.47 9.26 2.24
CA GLU A 58 6.90 9.20 1.86
C GLU A 58 7.54 10.61 1.89
N LEU A 59 6.86 11.62 1.34
CA LEU A 59 7.31 13.00 1.43
C LEU A 59 7.45 13.43 2.90
N MET A 60 6.46 13.15 3.75
CA MET A 60 6.53 13.49 5.17
C MET A 60 7.71 12.82 5.88
N LEU A 61 7.99 11.53 5.60
CA LEU A 61 9.14 10.82 6.15
C LEU A 61 10.45 11.49 5.74
N ASN A 62 10.59 11.85 4.46
CA ASN A 62 11.79 12.46 3.92
C ASN A 62 12.02 13.88 4.48
N TYR A 63 10.95 14.69 4.60
CA TYR A 63 11.04 16.02 5.22
C TYR A 63 11.29 15.94 6.74
N GLY A 64 10.77 14.94 7.42
CA GLY A 64 10.98 14.72 8.85
C GLY A 64 12.39 14.23 9.21
N GLN A 65 13.10 13.60 8.26
CA GLN A 65 14.51 13.19 8.43
C GLN A 65 15.53 14.31 8.20
N LEU A 66 15.11 15.46 7.65
CA LEU A 66 15.97 16.59 7.31
C LEU A 66 16.17 17.61 8.47
N ILE A 67 15.73 17.30 9.69
CA ILE A 67 15.85 18.14 10.89
C ILE A 67 16.87 17.55 11.87
#